data_AF-A0A4Y2RQI4-F1
#
_entry.id   AF-A0A4Y2RQI4-F1
#
_cell.length_a   1.000
_cell.length_b   1.000
_cell.length_c   1.000
_cell.angle_alpha   90.00
_cell.angle_beta   90.00
_cell.angle_gamma   90.00
#
_symmetry.space_group_name_H-M   'P 1'
#
loop_
_entity.id
_entity.type
_entity.pdbx_description
1 polymer ?
#
loop_
_entity_poly.entity_id
_entity_poly.type
_entity_poly.pdbx_seq_one_letter_code
_entity_poly.pdbx_strand_id
1 'polypeptide(L)'
;MNAVSIPGSEELEVLSPSCIEIVQDGAPSHYSNIVREFLVTTFPQRWIGRGAVMAWPPRSPDITPLDFYLWGYVKKHVYSERINDINHLKQRITDVIHSVTPDVLTRVWEGLDYRLDVCRAANGAHIELH
;
A
#
# COMPACT_ATOMS: atom_id res chain seq x y z
N MET A 1 -7.88 17.20 19.07
CA MET A 1 -7.52 15.79 18.77
C MET A 1 -6.09 15.80 18.32
N ASN A 2 -5.18 15.21 19.10
CA ASN A 2 -3.76 15.21 18.75
C ASN A 2 -3.56 14.21 17.61
N ALA A 3 -3.03 14.69 16.49
CA ALA A 3 -2.60 13.81 15.41
C ALA A 3 -1.53 12.88 15.96
N VAL A 4 -1.76 11.57 15.84
CA VAL A 4 -0.73 10.58 16.13
C VAL A 4 0.27 10.68 14.99
N SER A 5 1.46 11.20 15.27
CA SER A 5 2.56 11.19 14.31
C SER A 5 2.89 9.74 13.96
N ILE A 6 2.75 9.41 12.68
CA ILE A 6 3.09 8.09 12.15
C ILE A 6 4.62 8.02 12.08
N PRO A 7 5.29 7.10 12.79
CA PRO A 7 6.74 6.93 12.66
C PRO A 7 7.11 6.66 11.20
N GLY A 8 8.03 7.45 10.64
CA GLY A 8 8.38 7.43 9.21
C GLY A 8 7.76 8.57 8.38
N SER A 9 6.86 9.38 8.95
CA SER A 9 6.36 10.59 8.27
C SER A 9 7.47 11.62 8.00
N GLU A 10 8.55 11.60 8.78
CA GLU A 10 9.72 12.47 8.63
C GLU A 10 10.51 12.18 7.34
N GLU A 11 10.57 10.93 6.87
CA GLU A 11 11.15 10.60 5.55
C GLU A 11 10.26 11.09 4.40
N LEU A 12 8.93 11.14 4.64
CA LEU A 12 7.97 11.74 3.73
C LEU A 12 8.10 13.26 3.65
N GLU A 13 8.73 13.92 4.63
CA GLU A 13 9.05 15.36 4.60
C GLU A 13 10.31 15.65 3.75
N VAL A 14 11.19 14.67 3.54
CA VAL A 14 12.38 14.79 2.69
C VAL A 14 12.02 14.74 1.20
N LEU A 15 10.96 14.00 0.86
CA LEU A 15 10.39 13.96 -0.47
C LEU A 15 9.38 15.10 -0.62
N SER A 16 9.54 15.93 -1.65
CA SER A 16 8.55 16.98 -1.90
C SER A 16 7.16 16.34 -2.00
N PRO A 17 6.12 16.89 -1.33
CA PRO A 17 4.73 16.55 -1.61
C PRO A 17 4.31 17.09 -2.98
N SER A 18 5.16 17.05 -3.99
CA SER A 18 4.81 17.09 -5.40
C SER A 18 5.16 15.77 -6.09
N CYS A 19 5.96 14.92 -5.45
CA CYS A 19 6.52 13.68 -6.02
C CYS A 19 5.83 12.39 -5.48
N ILE A 20 4.85 12.54 -4.59
CA ILE A 20 4.21 11.40 -3.90
C ILE A 20 2.77 11.24 -4.41
N GLU A 21 2.43 10.05 -4.88
CA GLU A 21 1.06 9.63 -5.16
C GLU A 21 0.60 8.59 -4.12
N ILE A 22 -0.51 8.86 -3.43
CA ILE A 22 -1.05 7.94 -2.41
C ILE A 22 -2.13 7.08 -3.03
N VAL A 23 -2.01 5.75 -2.92
CA VAL A 23 -3.07 4.80 -3.31
C VAL A 23 -3.71 4.21 -2.07
N GLN A 24 -5.04 4.31 -1.95
CA GLN A 24 -5.83 3.66 -0.90
C GLN A 24 -6.95 2.81 -1.50
N ASP A 25 -7.15 1.63 -0.92
CA ASP A 25 -8.28 0.77 -1.26
C ASP A 25 -9.61 1.35 -0.73
N GLY A 26 -10.71 0.73 -1.15
CA GLY A 26 -12.06 1.21 -0.85
C GLY A 26 -12.59 0.87 0.56
N ALA A 27 -11.74 0.47 1.51
CA ALA A 27 -12.18 0.03 2.83
C ALA A 27 -12.96 1.14 3.58
N PRO A 28 -14.03 0.82 4.34
CA PRO A 28 -14.86 1.83 4.99
C PRO A 28 -14.11 2.81 5.90
N SER A 29 -13.08 2.35 6.62
CA SER A 29 -12.21 3.18 7.45
C SER A 29 -11.48 4.26 6.65
N HIS A 30 -11.10 3.96 5.40
CA HIS A 30 -10.37 4.85 4.51
C HIS A 30 -11.29 5.89 3.84
N TYR A 31 -12.61 5.69 3.88
CA TYR A 31 -13.58 6.60 3.25
C TYR A 31 -14.17 7.67 4.19
N SER A 32 -13.77 7.68 5.47
CA SER A 32 -14.28 8.66 6.44
C SER A 32 -13.98 10.11 6.00
N ASN A 33 -14.82 11.06 6.42
CA ASN A 33 -14.64 12.48 6.08
C ASN A 33 -13.28 13.01 6.54
N ILE A 34 -12.86 12.64 7.75
CA ILE A 34 -11.58 13.06 8.34
C ILE A 34 -10.40 12.60 7.46
N VAL A 35 -10.42 11.36 6.98
CA VAL A 35 -9.37 10.83 6.10
C VAL A 35 -9.37 11.57 4.76
N ARG A 36 -10.56 11.78 4.15
CA ARG A 36 -10.65 12.48 2.86
C ARG A 36 -10.23 13.94 2.95
N GLU A 37 -10.63 14.66 4.01
CA GLU A 37 -10.22 16.04 4.26
C GLU A 37 -8.70 16.15 4.41
N PHE A 38 -8.08 15.21 5.13
CA PHE A 38 -6.63 15.12 5.24
C PHE A 38 -5.98 14.89 3.87
N LEU A 39 -6.44 13.89 3.10
CA LEU A 39 -5.86 13.56 1.80
C LEU A 39 -6.00 14.70 0.79
N VAL A 40 -7.14 15.40 0.76
CA VAL A 40 -7.34 16.57 -0.11
C VAL A 40 -6.42 17.72 0.27
N THR A 41 -6.22 17.95 1.57
CA THR A 41 -5.39 19.06 2.08
C THR A 41 -3.90 18.79 1.89
N THR A 42 -3.44 17.57 2.19
CA THR A 42 -2.01 17.20 2.18
C THR A 42 -1.55 16.73 0.80
N PHE A 43 -2.43 16.09 0.02
CA PHE A 43 -2.13 15.50 -1.28
C PHE A 43 -3.12 15.95 -2.38
N PRO A 44 -3.28 17.27 -2.64
CA PRO A 44 -4.24 17.75 -3.61
C PRO A 44 -3.98 17.15 -4.99
N GLN A 45 -4.99 16.51 -5.57
CA GLN A 45 -4.93 15.82 -6.88
C GLN A 45 -3.90 14.66 -6.98
N ARG A 46 -3.29 14.25 -5.86
CA ARG A 46 -2.22 13.24 -5.83
C ARG A 46 -2.54 12.06 -4.92
N TRP A 47 -3.82 11.72 -4.83
CA TRP A 47 -4.27 10.51 -4.18
C TRP A 47 -5.33 9.81 -5.02
N ILE A 48 -5.33 8.49 -4.94
CA ILE A 48 -6.12 7.56 -5.72
C ILE A 48 -6.86 6.69 -4.72
N GLY A 49 -8.17 6.61 -4.84
CA GLY A 49 -8.98 5.90 -3.85
C GLY A 49 -10.45 6.27 -3.92
N ARG A 50 -11.24 5.72 -3.01
CA ARG A 50 -12.69 5.95 -3.00
C ARG A 50 -13.00 7.43 -2.71
N GLY A 51 -13.61 8.13 -3.68
CA GLY A 51 -13.97 9.55 -3.55
C GLY A 51 -12.86 10.53 -3.95
N ALA A 52 -11.73 10.04 -4.48
CA ALA A 52 -10.73 10.87 -5.14
C ALA A 52 -11.15 11.22 -6.58
N VAL A 53 -10.39 12.11 -7.22
CA VAL A 53 -10.56 12.42 -8.66
C VAL A 53 -10.27 11.19 -9.52
N MET A 54 -9.26 10.41 -9.15
CA MET A 54 -9.02 9.08 -9.72
C MET A 54 -9.43 8.01 -8.71
N ALA A 55 -10.52 7.29 -9.02
CA ALA A 55 -11.01 6.25 -8.13
C ALA A 55 -10.20 4.95 -8.29
N TRP A 56 -9.80 4.35 -7.17
CA TRP A 56 -9.33 2.96 -7.17
C TRP A 56 -10.52 2.00 -7.27
N PRO A 57 -10.48 0.98 -8.13
CA PRO A 57 -11.62 0.07 -8.30
C PRO A 57 -11.88 -0.74 -7.02
N PRO A 58 -13.17 -1.00 -6.70
CA PRO A 58 -13.51 -1.79 -5.52
C PRO A 58 -13.08 -3.25 -5.69
N ARG A 59 -12.77 -3.94 -4.58
CA ARG A 59 -12.43 -5.38 -4.56
C ARG A 59 -11.33 -5.77 -5.55
N SER A 60 -10.27 -4.98 -5.60
CA SER A 60 -9.18 -5.16 -6.57
C SER A 60 -7.84 -5.48 -5.88
N PRO A 61 -7.76 -6.55 -5.07
CA PRO A 61 -6.50 -6.94 -4.42
C PRO A 61 -5.43 -7.32 -5.46
N ASP A 62 -5.84 -7.82 -6.64
CA ASP A 62 -4.95 -8.26 -7.71
C ASP A 62 -4.08 -7.16 -8.30
N ILE A 63 -4.44 -5.90 -8.08
CA ILE A 63 -3.70 -4.72 -8.53
C ILE A 63 -3.23 -3.84 -7.36
N THR A 64 -3.52 -4.19 -6.11
CA THR A 64 -3.02 -3.46 -4.94
C THR A 64 -1.67 -4.06 -4.52
N PRO A 65 -0.52 -3.34 -4.65
CA PRO A 65 0.81 -3.89 -4.37
C PRO A 65 0.98 -4.48 -2.97
N LEU A 66 0.33 -3.88 -1.98
CA LEU A 66 0.35 -4.39 -0.62
C LEU A 66 -0.33 -5.77 -0.52
N ASP A 67 -1.43 -5.97 -1.24
CA ASP A 67 -2.23 -7.20 -1.18
C ASP A 67 -1.64 -8.31 -2.04
N PHE A 68 -1.31 -8.05 -3.31
CA PHE A 68 -0.80 -9.10 -4.20
C PHE A 68 0.64 -9.51 -3.89
N TYR A 69 1.41 -8.68 -3.19
CA TYR A 69 2.82 -8.95 -2.88
C TYR A 69 3.16 -8.81 -1.39
N LEU A 70 3.11 -7.59 -0.83
CA LEU A 70 3.80 -7.30 0.44
C LEU A 70 3.28 -8.16 1.60
N TRP A 71 1.96 -8.26 1.78
CA TRP A 71 1.41 -9.02 2.90
C TRP A 71 1.71 -10.52 2.81
N GLY A 72 1.72 -11.09 1.61
CA GLY A 72 2.17 -12.46 1.38
C GLY A 72 3.65 -12.65 1.72
N TYR A 73 4.51 -11.73 1.26
CA TYR A 73 5.94 -11.72 1.55
C TYR A 73 6.22 -11.60 3.05
N VAL A 74 5.62 -10.61 3.73
CA VAL A 74 5.80 -10.36 5.16
C VAL A 74 5.35 -11.57 5.96
N LYS A 75 4.16 -12.11 5.68
CA LYS A 75 3.62 -13.27 6.39
C LYS A 75 4.54 -14.48 6.26
N LYS A 76 5.06 -14.76 5.05
CA LYS A 76 5.99 -15.87 4.80
C LYS A 76 7.26 -15.80 5.65
N HIS A 77 7.84 -14.60 5.80
CA HIS A 77 9.11 -14.43 6.51
C HIS A 77 8.95 -14.21 8.01
N VAL A 78 7.88 -13.53 8.44
CA VAL A 78 7.59 -13.37 9.87
C VAL A 78 7.33 -14.73 10.52
N TYR A 79 6.57 -15.60 9.86
CA TYR A 79 6.19 -16.91 10.37
C TYR A 79 7.11 -18.06 9.91
N SER A 80 8.30 -17.76 9.35
CA SER A 80 9.31 -18.80 9.10
C SER A 80 9.89 -19.39 10.38
N GLU A 81 9.71 -18.69 11.50
CA GLU A 81 10.09 -19.09 12.84
C GLU A 81 8.91 -18.93 13.81
N ARG A 82 9.00 -19.61 14.96
CA ARG A 82 7.97 -19.52 16.00
C ARG A 82 8.00 -18.13 16.66
N ILE A 83 6.85 -17.47 16.66
CA ILE A 83 6.63 -16.23 17.41
C ILE A 83 6.28 -16.57 18.86
N ASN A 84 6.94 -15.89 19.80
CA ASN A 84 6.85 -16.19 21.24
C ASN A 84 5.99 -15.18 22.00
N ASP A 85 5.98 -13.93 21.56
CA ASP A 85 5.20 -12.84 22.14
C ASP A 85 5.01 -11.69 21.13
N ILE A 86 4.28 -10.65 21.55
CA ILE A 86 3.95 -9.51 20.70
C ILE A 86 5.16 -8.62 20.37
N ASN A 87 6.16 -8.53 21.25
CA ASN A 87 7.36 -7.73 21.00
C ASN A 87 8.24 -8.43 19.97
N HIS A 88 8.39 -9.75 20.09
CA HIS A 88 9.05 -10.57 19.08
C HIS A 88 8.34 -10.44 17.73
N LEU A 89 7.00 -10.48 17.69
CA LEU A 89 6.24 -10.28 16.45
C LEU A 89 6.52 -8.92 15.81
N LYS A 90 6.47 -7.84 16.60
CA LYS A 90 6.75 -6.48 16.12
C LYS A 90 8.16 -6.37 15.56
N GLN A 91 9.16 -6.91 16.27
CA GLN A 91 10.54 -6.89 15.82
C GLN A 91 10.71 -7.64 14.49
N ARG A 92 10.13 -8.84 14.37
CA ARG A 92 10.18 -9.62 13.12
C ARG A 92 9.52 -8.90 11.95
N ILE A 93 8.38 -8.23 12.16
CA ILE A 93 7.75 -7.42 11.12
C ILE A 93 8.69 -6.30 10.69
N THR A 94 9.27 -5.55 11.63
CA THR A 94 10.22 -4.47 11.34
C THR A 94 11.44 -4.98 10.56
N ASP A 95 12.05 -6.08 11.01
CA ASP A 95 13.22 -6.67 10.36
C ASP A 95 12.92 -7.11 8.92
N VAL A 96 11.76 -7.74 8.70
CA VAL A 96 11.33 -8.16 7.36
C VAL A 96 11.05 -6.95 6.47
N ILE A 97 10.42 -5.89 6.97
CA ILE A 97 10.20 -4.66 6.21
C ILE A 97 11.54 -4.01 5.84
N HIS A 98 12.49 -3.91 6.78
CA HIS A 98 13.83 -3.38 6.50
C HIS A 98 14.64 -4.24 5.53
N SER A 99 14.31 -5.53 5.38
CA SER A 99 14.93 -6.42 4.39
C SER A 99 14.45 -6.18 2.95
N VAL A 100 13.36 -5.43 2.75
CA VAL A 100 12.81 -5.15 1.42
C VAL A 100 13.76 -4.21 0.68
N THR A 101 14.42 -4.73 -0.36
CA THR A 101 15.39 -3.95 -1.14
C THR A 101 14.69 -3.08 -2.20
N PRO A 102 15.36 -2.02 -2.70
CA PRO A 102 14.86 -1.24 -3.84
C PRO A 102 14.56 -2.11 -5.07
N ASP A 103 15.38 -3.13 -5.36
CA ASP A 103 15.13 -4.05 -6.49
C ASP A 103 13.83 -4.83 -6.34
N VAL A 104 13.45 -5.19 -5.11
CA VAL A 104 12.15 -5.81 -4.84
C VAL A 104 11.03 -4.84 -5.16
N LEU A 105 11.15 -3.58 -4.74
CA LEU A 105 10.15 -2.55 -5.03
C LEU A 105 10.01 -2.29 -6.53
N THR A 106 11.11 -2.22 -7.27
CA THR A 106 11.09 -2.09 -8.74
C THR A 106 10.29 -3.23 -9.39
N ARG A 107 10.54 -4.48 -9.00
CA ARG A 107 9.78 -5.64 -9.52
C ARG A 107 8.30 -5.61 -9.17
N VAL A 108 7.96 -5.07 -7.99
CA VAL A 108 6.55 -4.90 -7.59
C VAL A 108 5.85 -3.89 -8.47
N TRP A 109 6.52 -2.78 -8.83
CA TRP A 109 5.99 -1.79 -9.76
C TRP A 109 5.85 -2.33 -11.19
N GLU A 110 6.86 -3.03 -11.69
CA GLU A 110 6.77 -3.72 -13.00
C GLU A 110 5.62 -4.75 -13.00
N GLY A 111 5.44 -5.47 -11.89
CA GLY A 111 4.34 -6.40 -11.71
C GLY A 111 2.98 -5.72 -11.71
N LEU A 112 2.86 -4.52 -11.11
CA LEU A 112 1.65 -3.71 -11.15
C LEU A 112 1.30 -3.29 -12.58
N ASP A 113 2.28 -2.77 -13.33
CA ASP A 113 2.07 -2.35 -14.72
C ASP A 113 1.55 -3.52 -15.58
N TYR A 114 2.18 -4.69 -15.45
CA TYR A 114 1.71 -5.90 -16.11
C TYR A 114 0.28 -6.29 -15.71
N ARG A 115 -0.03 -6.27 -14.41
CA ARG A 115 -1.37 -6.59 -13.88
C ARG A 115 -2.43 -5.61 -14.40
N LEU A 116 -2.11 -4.32 -14.54
CA LEU A 116 -3.01 -3.32 -15.11
C LEU A 116 -3.28 -3.58 -16.60
N ASP A 117 -2.28 -3.98 -17.36
CA ASP A 117 -2.45 -4.35 -18.77
C ASP A 117 -3.29 -5.60 -18.94
N VAL A 118 -3.08 -6.63 -18.12
CA VAL A 118 -3.92 -7.83 -18.11
C VAL A 118 -5.35 -7.49 -17.68
N CYS A 119 -5.53 -6.65 -16.67
CA CYS A 119 -6.84 -6.16 -16.22
C CYS A 119 -7.59 -5.48 -17.36
N ARG A 120 -6.90 -4.61 -18.10
CA ARG A 120 -7.45 -3.91 -19.26
C ARG A 120 -7.84 -4.90 -20.36
N ALA A 121 -6.97 -5.85 -20.69
CA ALA A 121 -7.26 -6.88 -21.70
C ALA A 121 -8.44 -7.79 -21.31
N ALA A 122 -8.61 -8.03 -20.01
CA ALA A 122 -9.70 -8.81 -19.44
C ALA A 122 -10.98 -7.99 -19.17
N ASN A 123 -11.04 -6.73 -19.62
CA ASN A 123 -12.17 -5.81 -19.37
C ASN A 123 -12.54 -5.67 -17.88
N GLY A 124 -11.54 -5.65 -17.00
CA GLY A 124 -11.73 -5.49 -15.55
C GLY A 124 -12.15 -6.77 -14.81
N ALA A 125 -12.06 -7.95 -15.44
CA ALA A 125 -12.27 -9.22 -14.76
C ALA A 125 -11.12 -9.53 -13.76
N HIS A 126 -11.41 -10.42 -12.81
CA HIS A 126 -10.43 -10.92 -11.84
C HIS A 126 -9.24 -11.60 -12.54
N ILE A 127 -8.05 -11.46 -11.99
CA ILE A 127 -6.83 -11.98 -12.59
C ILE A 127 -6.14 -12.93 -11.60
N GLU A 128 -5.97 -14.18 -12.01
CA GLU A 128 -5.06 -15.11 -11.33
C GLU A 128 -3.74 -15.17 -12.10
N LEU A 129 -2.67 -14.67 -11.49
CA LEU A 129 -1.31 -14.81 -12.00
C LEU A 129 -0.56 -15.78 -11.08
N HIS A 130 -0.07 -16.89 -11.65
CA HIS A 130 0.73 -17.90 -10.96
C HIS A 130 2.21 -17.53 -10.91
#